data_AF-A0A9E6X6M7-F1
#
_entry.id   AF-A0A9E6X6M7-F1
#
_cell.length_a   1.000
_cell.length_b   1.000
_cell.length_c   1.000
_cell.angle_alpha   90.00
_cell.angle_beta   90.00
_cell.angle_gamma   90.00
#
_symmetry.space_group_name_H-M   'P 1'
#
loop_
_entity.id
_entity.type
_entity.pdbx_description
1 polymer ?
#
loop_
_entity_poly.entity_id
_entity_poly.type
_entity_poly.pdbx_seq_one_letter_code
_entity_poly.pdbx_strand_id
1 'polypeptide(L)'
;MGTLIYDGADGFAFDDRVLAHLQAVIATKLRRREGFLLIWTDRTSGIEGTLRSIWLDPSISLQFVFAHPELPELNRDWLGLLTERANGNSGLVLEDALRAEIREEVPAGSFAAARAHRRDA
;
A
#
# COMPACT_ATOMS: atom_id res chain seq x y z
N MET A 1 -0.69 7.67 -11.91
CA MET A 1 -0.99 6.24 -11.68
C MET A 1 0.27 5.48 -11.96
N GLY A 2 0.91 4.96 -10.91
CA GLY A 2 2.13 4.18 -10.98
C GLY A 2 1.82 2.69 -10.97
N THR A 3 2.83 1.87 -11.25
CA THR A 3 2.71 0.42 -11.36
C THR A 3 3.72 -0.26 -10.46
N LEU A 4 3.23 -1.20 -9.64
CA LEU A 4 4.04 -2.18 -8.92
C LEU A 4 4.18 -3.43 -9.79
N ILE A 5 5.39 -3.73 -10.25
CA ILE A 5 5.65 -4.94 -11.05
C ILE A 5 6.36 -5.95 -10.16
N TYR A 6 5.80 -7.15 -10.08
CA TYR A 6 6.34 -8.24 -9.28
C TYR A 6 6.35 -9.53 -10.10
N ASP A 7 7.50 -10.22 -10.12
CA ASP A 7 7.69 -11.50 -10.82
C ASP A 7 7.30 -11.49 -12.32
N GLY A 8 7.49 -10.36 -13.01
CA GLY A 8 7.12 -10.25 -14.43
C GLY A 8 5.62 -10.33 -14.72
N ALA A 9 4.75 -10.23 -13.71
CA ALA A 9 3.31 -10.12 -13.89
C ALA A 9 2.92 -8.79 -14.58
N ASP A 10 1.66 -8.69 -15.03
CA ASP A 10 1.07 -7.54 -15.75
C ASP A 10 1.07 -6.21 -14.96
N GLY A 11 1.67 -6.17 -13.78
CA GLY A 11 1.78 -4.99 -12.94
C GLY A 11 0.47 -4.68 -12.20
N PHE A 12 0.61 -4.01 -11.07
CA PHE A 12 -0.52 -3.59 -10.24
C PHE A 12 -0.56 -2.06 -10.19
N ALA A 13 -1.67 -1.48 -10.66
CA ALA A 13 -1.83 -0.04 -10.70
C ALA A 13 -2.17 0.53 -9.32
N PHE A 14 -1.46 1.59 -8.94
CA PHE A 14 -1.71 2.39 -7.75
C PHE A 14 -1.64 3.88 -8.08
N ASP A 15 -2.17 4.71 -7.19
CA ASP A 15 -1.81 6.13 -7.22
C ASP A 15 -0.32 6.30 -6.91
N ASP A 16 0.35 7.28 -7.54
CA ASP A 16 1.80 7.47 -7.40
C ASP A 16 2.18 7.70 -5.94
N ARG A 17 1.36 8.45 -5.19
CA ARG A 17 1.63 8.74 -3.79
C ARG A 17 1.43 7.51 -2.93
N VAL A 18 0.37 6.75 -3.17
CA VAL A 18 0.18 5.44 -2.51
C VAL A 18 1.36 4.52 -2.80
N LEU A 19 1.80 4.45 -4.06
CA LEU A 19 2.93 3.63 -4.48
C LEU A 19 4.24 4.06 -3.80
N ALA A 20 4.47 5.36 -3.62
CA ALA A 20 5.66 5.88 -2.95
C ALA A 20 5.71 5.46 -1.47
N HIS A 21 4.57 5.52 -0.77
CA HIS A 21 4.47 5.06 0.61
C HIS A 21 4.67 3.54 0.71
N LEU A 22 4.06 2.77 -0.22
CA LEU A 22 4.29 1.33 -0.32
C LEU A 22 5.77 1.01 -0.57
N GLN A 23 6.42 1.70 -1.51
CA GLN A 23 7.84 1.52 -1.82
C GLN A 23 8.71 1.67 -0.57
N ALA A 24 8.50 2.74 0.21
CA ALA A 24 9.29 2.98 1.42
C ALA A 24 9.17 1.83 2.44
N VAL A 25 7.94 1.35 2.67
CA VAL A 25 7.67 0.27 3.65
C VAL A 25 8.17 -1.08 3.12
N ILE A 26 7.85 -1.43 1.87
CA ILE A 26 8.28 -2.68 1.23
C ILE A 26 9.80 -2.75 1.18
N ALA A 27 10.48 -1.70 0.71
CA ALA A 27 11.94 -1.67 0.63
C ALA A 27 12.60 -1.84 2.00
N THR A 28 12.02 -1.24 3.05
CA THR A 28 12.54 -1.39 4.42
C THR A 28 12.47 -2.84 4.90
N LYS A 29 11.34 -3.52 4.68
CA LYS A 29 11.17 -4.92 5.09
C LYS A 29 12.04 -5.87 4.27
N LEU A 30 12.05 -5.73 2.94
CA LEU A 30 12.83 -6.63 2.08
C LEU A 30 14.34 -6.47 2.28
N ARG A 31 14.85 -5.27 2.62
CA ARG A 31 16.24 -5.07 3.04
C ARG A 31 16.64 -5.84 4.30
N ARG A 32 15.67 -6.12 5.18
CA ARG A 32 15.84 -6.96 6.39
C ARG A 32 15.58 -8.44 6.12
N ARG A 33 15.36 -8.79 4.85
CA ARG A 33 14.94 -10.12 4.41
C ARG A 33 13.62 -10.59 5.03
N GLU A 34 12.73 -9.65 5.34
CA GLU A 34 11.40 -9.93 5.89
C GLU A 34 10.38 -9.99 4.75
N GLY A 35 10.06 -11.20 4.30
CA GLY A 35 8.93 -11.41 3.38
C GLY A 35 7.58 -11.21 4.08
N PHE A 36 6.58 -10.73 3.35
CA PHE A 36 5.25 -10.47 3.90
C PHE A 36 4.16 -10.42 2.83
N LEU A 37 2.90 -10.55 3.23
CA LEU A 37 1.74 -10.37 2.35
C LEU A 37 1.40 -8.88 2.18
N LEU A 38 1.20 -8.44 0.94
CA LEU A 38 0.48 -7.21 0.61
C LEU A 38 -0.91 -7.60 0.09
N ILE A 39 -1.96 -7.03 0.69
CA ILE A 39 -3.36 -7.34 0.39
C ILE A 39 -4.11 -6.04 0.12
N TRP A 40 -4.87 -5.95 -0.97
CA TRP A 40 -5.68 -4.78 -1.31
C TRP A 40 -6.89 -5.15 -2.18
N THR A 41 -7.87 -4.24 -2.25
CA THR A 41 -8.96 -4.34 -3.23
C THR A 41 -8.55 -3.62 -4.51
N ASP A 42 -8.36 -4.38 -5.58
CA ASP A 42 -8.15 -3.85 -6.92
C ASP A 42 -9.50 -3.43 -7.52
N ARG A 43 -9.64 -2.15 -7.86
CA ARG A 43 -10.88 -1.58 -8.41
C ARG A 43 -10.80 -1.32 -9.92
N THR A 44 -9.75 -1.81 -10.59
CA THR A 44 -9.60 -1.66 -12.05
C THR A 44 -10.63 -2.49 -12.84
N SER A 45 -11.16 -3.57 -12.26
CA SER A 45 -12.10 -4.49 -12.90
C SER A 45 -13.59 -4.15 -12.68
N GLY A 46 -13.92 -3.14 -11.85
CA GLY A 46 -15.31 -2.75 -11.58
C GLY A 46 -15.56 -2.16 -10.18
N ILE A 47 -16.81 -1.78 -9.92
CA ILE A 47 -17.24 -1.11 -8.67
C ILE A 47 -17.06 -2.00 -7.43
N GLU A 48 -17.34 -3.31 -7.55
CA GLU A 48 -17.16 -4.26 -6.45
C GLU A 48 -15.66 -4.45 -6.10
N GLY A 49 -14.82 -4.38 -7.13
CA GLY A 49 -13.38 -4.65 -7.02
C GLY A 49 -13.07 -6.13 -6.84
N THR A 50 -11.79 -6.47 -6.86
CA THR A 50 -11.27 -7.83 -6.68
C THR A 50 -10.25 -7.79 -5.55
N LEU A 51 -10.44 -8.64 -4.54
CA LEU A 51 -9.44 -8.80 -3.48
C LEU A 51 -8.18 -9.45 -4.08
N ARG A 52 -7.06 -8.74 -4.02
CA ARG A 52 -5.75 -9.24 -4.44
C ARG A 52 -4.83 -9.37 -3.24
N SER A 53 -4.02 -10.42 -3.26
CA SER A 53 -2.93 -10.61 -2.33
C SER A 53 -1.69 -11.10 -3.07
N ILE A 54 -0.53 -10.58 -2.68
CA ILE A 54 0.76 -11.04 -3.18
C ILE A 54 1.70 -11.29 -2.00
N TRP A 55 2.45 -12.38 -2.07
CA TRP A 55 3.59 -12.60 -1.18
C TRP A 55 4.79 -11.86 -1.75
N LEU A 56 5.37 -10.94 -0.99
CA LEU A 56 6.59 -10.22 -1.36
C LEU A 56 7.79 -10.89 -0.71
N ASP A 57 8.78 -11.29 -1.51
CA ASP A 57 10.01 -11.93 -1.07
C ASP A 57 11.26 -11.19 -1.59
N PRO A 58 12.34 -11.06 -0.79
CA PRO A 58 13.57 -10.39 -1.21
C PRO A 58 14.30 -11.06 -2.39
N SER A 59 13.98 -12.32 -2.71
CA SER A 59 14.59 -13.07 -3.81
C SER A 59 13.86 -12.93 -5.14
N ILE A 60 12.70 -12.24 -5.16
CA ILE A 60 11.86 -12.07 -6.36
C ILE A 60 12.00 -10.63 -6.89
N SER A 61 12.06 -10.49 -8.21
CA SER A 61 12.20 -9.19 -8.86
C SER A 61 10.99 -8.29 -8.56
N LEU A 62 11.28 -7.05 -8.16
CA LEU A 62 10.30 -6.03 -7.79
C LEU A 62 10.68 -4.68 -8.41
N GLN A 63 9.74 -4.03 -9.09
CA GLN A 63 9.93 -2.71 -9.69
C GLN A 63 8.78 -1.78 -9.29
N PHE A 64 9.12 -0.50 -9.06
CA PHE A 64 8.17 0.59 -8.82
C PHE A 64 8.29 1.57 -9.99
N VAL A 65 7.25 1.66 -10.81
CA VAL A 65 7.21 2.53 -11.98
C VAL A 65 6.27 3.68 -11.70
N PHE A 66 6.78 4.90 -11.61
CA PHE A 66 5.97 6.10 -11.38
C PHE A 66 5.58 6.76 -12.70
N ALA A 67 4.42 7.41 -12.75
CA ALA A 67 3.99 8.13 -13.95
C ALA A 67 4.79 9.41 -14.16
N HIS A 68 5.34 9.98 -13.08
CA HIS A 68 6.12 11.21 -13.08
C HIS A 68 7.57 10.93 -12.69
N PRO A 69 8.55 11.72 -13.17
CA PRO A 69 9.96 11.56 -12.85
C PRO A 69 10.32 11.99 -11.41
N GLU A 70 9.39 12.63 -10.70
CA GLU A 70 9.57 13.08 -9.32
C GLU A 70 8.82 12.17 -8.36
N LEU A 71 9.48 11.80 -7.25
CA LEU A 71 8.84 11.01 -6.20
C LEU A 71 7.89 11.89 -5.38
N PRO A 72 6.65 11.44 -5.12
CA PRO A 72 5.73 12.14 -4.23
C PRO A 72 6.29 12.32 -2.81
N GLU A 73 5.93 13.42 -2.16
CA GLU A 73 6.28 13.66 -0.76
C GLU A 73 5.66 12.60 0.16
N LEU A 74 6.48 12.07 1.06
CA LEU A 74 6.09 11.04 2.01
C LEU A 74 5.60 11.65 3.32
N ASN A 75 4.44 11.21 3.77
CA ASN A 75 3.90 11.54 5.08
C ASN A 75 4.38 10.53 6.13
N ARG A 76 4.99 11.03 7.21
CA ARG A 76 5.56 10.19 8.28
C ARG A 76 4.52 9.39 9.04
N ASP A 77 3.32 9.93 9.23
CA ASP A 77 2.25 9.28 9.99
C ASP A 77 1.71 8.08 9.22
N TRP A 78 1.50 8.23 7.90
CA TRP A 78 1.10 7.13 7.03
C TRP A 78 2.20 6.07 6.92
N LEU A 79 3.47 6.47 6.84
CA LEU A 79 4.58 5.51 6.88
C LEU A 79 4.60 4.72 8.19
N GLY A 80 4.39 5.37 9.33
CA GLY A 80 4.29 4.72 10.64
C GLY A 80 3.17 3.68 10.66
N LEU A 81 1.96 4.07 10.25
CA LEU A 81 0.79 3.20 10.20
C LEU A 81 0.98 2.01 9.25
N LEU A 82 1.49 2.23 8.04
CA LEU A 82 1.75 1.17 7.08
C LEU A 82 2.85 0.22 7.57
N THR A 83 3.90 0.75 8.21
CA THR A 83 4.97 -0.06 8.80
C THR A 83 4.45 -0.95 9.93
N GLU A 84 3.66 -0.39 10.84
CA GLU A 84 3.02 -1.14 11.92
C GLU A 84 2.21 -2.32 11.38
N ARG A 85 1.36 -2.05 10.37
CA ARG A 85 0.53 -3.07 9.71
C ARG A 85 1.37 -4.13 9.01
N ALA A 86 2.40 -3.73 8.28
CA ALA A 86 3.26 -4.65 7.56
C ALA A 86 4.07 -5.58 8.50
N ASN A 87 4.20 -5.21 9.77
CA ASN A 87 4.81 -6.05 10.81
C ASN A 87 3.79 -6.98 11.52
N GLY A 88 2.50 -6.85 11.23
CA GLY A 88 1.45 -7.71 11.78
C GLY A 88 1.36 -9.07 11.07
N ASN A 89 0.81 -10.07 11.78
CA ASN A 89 0.69 -11.45 11.28
C ASN A 89 -0.19 -11.60 10.03
N SER A 90 -1.13 -10.68 9.81
CA SER A 90 -2.00 -10.68 8.62
C SER A 90 -1.34 -10.12 7.37
N GLY A 91 -0.10 -9.61 7.48
CA GLY A 91 0.54 -8.79 6.45
C GLY A 91 -0.06 -7.38 6.35
N LEU A 92 0.38 -6.65 5.34
CA LEU A 92 -0.06 -5.29 5.03
C LEU A 92 -1.39 -5.32 4.27
N VAL A 93 -2.49 -5.14 5.00
CA VAL A 93 -3.81 -4.86 4.40
C VAL A 93 -3.92 -3.36 4.11
N LEU A 94 -3.90 -3.03 2.81
CA LEU A 94 -4.07 -1.67 2.31
C LEU A 94 -5.57 -1.38 2.09
N GLU A 95 -6.17 -0.74 3.08
CA GLU A 95 -7.59 -0.39 3.08
C GLU A 95 -7.90 0.80 2.16
N ASP A 96 -9.06 0.79 1.50
CA ASP A 96 -9.45 1.89 0.60
C ASP A 96 -9.61 3.23 1.31
N ALA A 97 -10.07 3.24 2.56
CA ALA A 97 -10.16 4.47 3.34
C ALA A 97 -8.77 5.07 3.61
N LEU A 98 -7.75 4.23 3.85
CA LEU A 98 -6.38 4.70 4.01
C LEU A 98 -5.80 5.19 2.68
N ARG A 99 -6.11 4.51 1.57
CA ARG A 99 -5.72 4.97 0.22
C ARG A 99 -6.33 6.34 -0.09
N ALA A 100 -7.61 6.55 0.22
CA ALA A 100 -8.28 7.83 0.01
C ALA A 100 -7.61 8.95 0.81
N GLU A 101 -7.19 8.68 2.04
CA GLU A 101 -6.45 9.64 2.85
C GLU A 101 -5.06 9.93 2.28
N ILE A 102 -4.31 8.89 1.85
CA ILE A 102 -2.99 9.06 1.23
C ILE A 102 -3.07 9.87 -0.08
N ARG A 103 -4.17 9.72 -0.83
CA ARG A 103 -4.47 10.53 -2.03
C ARG A 103 -4.93 11.95 -1.72
N GLU A 104 -5.04 12.31 -0.43
CA GLU A 104 -5.60 13.58 0.05
C GLU A 104 -7.03 13.88 -0.43
N GLU A 105 -7.80 12.83 -0.74
CA GLU A 105 -9.22 12.99 -1.07
C GLU A 105 -10.09 13.21 0.18
N VAL A 106 -9.57 12.80 1.34
CA VAL A 106 -10.17 13.03 2.65
C VAL A 106 -9.13 13.62 3.61
N PRO A 107 -9.55 14.37 4.65
CA PRO A 107 -8.62 14.94 5.62
C PRO A 107 -7.75 13.88 6.30
N ALA A 108 -6.49 14.23 6.58
CA ALA A 108 -5.60 13.38 7.37
C ALA A 108 -6.23 13.04 8.73
N GLY A 109 -6.09 11.78 9.17
CA GLY A 109 -6.69 11.23 10.38
C GLY A 109 -8.12 10.69 10.21
N SER A 110 -8.76 10.87 9.05
CA SER A 110 -10.10 10.33 8.77
C SER A 110 -10.15 8.80 8.88
N PHE A 111 -9.09 8.14 8.43
CA PHE A 111 -8.95 6.69 8.52
C PHE A 111 -8.93 6.21 9.99
N ALA A 112 -8.12 6.87 10.83
CA ALA A 112 -8.00 6.52 12.24
C ALA A 112 -9.34 6.71 12.99
N ALA A 113 -10.03 7.82 12.72
CA ALA A 113 -11.32 8.13 13.32
C ALA A 113 -12.41 7.09 12.95
N ALA A 114 -12.48 6.70 11.67
CA ALA A 114 -13.45 5.72 11.20
C ALA A 114 -13.24 4.33 11.83
N ARG A 115 -11.98 3.94 12.07
CA ARG A 115 -11.68 2.65 12.69
C ARG A 115 -11.94 2.64 14.21
N ALA A 116 -11.76 3.76 14.90
CA ALA A 116 -12.11 3.87 16.32
C ALA A 116 -13.61 3.59 16.53
N HIS A 117 -14.47 4.20 15.70
CA HIS A 117 -15.92 3.98 15.75
C HIS A 117 -16.35 2.52 15.53
N ARG A 118 -15.60 1.73 14.75
CA ARG A 118 -15.92 0.30 14.52
C ARG A 118 -15.51 -0.62 15.67
N ARG A 119 -14.68 -0.18 16.60
CA ARG A 119 -14.27 -0.99 17.76
C ARG A 119 -15.20 -0.80 18.97
N ASP A 120 -15.99 0.26 18.96
CA ASP A 120 -16.94 0.63 20.02
C ASP A 120 -18.40 0.21 19.70
N ALA A 121 -18.63 -0.45 18.56
CA ALA A 121 -19.92 -0.95 18.07
C ALA A 121 -19.90 -2.48 17.98
#